data_AF-A0A7L4F0S7-F1
#
_entry.id   AF-A0A7L4F0S7-F1
#
_cell.length_a   1.000
_cell.length_b   1.000
_cell.length_c   1.000
_cell.angle_alpha   90.00
_cell.angle_beta   90.00
_cell.angle_gamma   90.00
#
_symmetry.space_group_name_H-M   'P 1'
#
loop_
_entity.id
_entity.type
_entity.pdbx_description
1 polymer ?
#
loop_
_entity_poly.entity_id
_entity_poly.type
_entity_poly.pdbx_seq_one_letter_code
_entity_poly.pdbx_strand_id
1 'polypeptide(L)'
;VLGNAHVSLFFAGGQSPNSARRALAAYAQAERVDPAAAANPDLHLNRATLLQYLERFQAALEGLSRAAELAPGWDEPRKRHGNLLEFLSRLCALLANR
;
A
#
# COMPACT_ATOMS: atom_id res chain seq x y z
N VAL A 1 -5.25 -8.68 -10.86
CA VAL A 1 -6.32 -9.58 -10.34
C VAL A 1 -5.82 -10.52 -9.23
N LEU A 2 -4.74 -11.29 -9.40
CA LEU A 2 -4.26 -12.23 -8.36
C LEU A 2 -3.78 -11.57 -7.06
N GLY A 3 -3.05 -10.44 -7.14
CA GLY A 3 -2.64 -9.68 -5.95
C GLY A 3 -3.83 -9.24 -5.11
N ASN A 4 -4.83 -8.62 -5.74
CA ASN A 4 -6.06 -8.17 -5.08
C ASN A 4 -6.83 -9.33 -4.43
N ALA A 5 -6.90 -10.51 -5.08
CA ALA A 5 -7.54 -11.69 -4.48
C ALA A 5 -6.85 -12.10 -3.17
N HIS A 6 -5.53 -12.05 -3.11
CA HIS A 6 -4.78 -12.32 -1.88
C HIS A 6 -4.91 -11.21 -0.83
N VAL A 7 -5.08 -9.95 -1.24
CA VAL A 7 -5.43 -8.85 -0.32
C VAL A 7 -6.81 -9.09 0.31
N SER A 8 -7.82 -9.47 -0.49
CA SER A 8 -9.15 -9.80 0.03
C SER A 8 -9.09 -10.99 0.98
N LEU A 9 -8.34 -12.04 0.65
CA LEU A 9 -8.12 -13.18 1.55
C LEU A 9 -7.36 -12.80 2.83
N PHE A 10 -6.45 -11.83 2.77
CA PHE A 10 -5.79 -11.32 3.96
C PHE A 10 -6.81 -10.65 4.88
N PHE A 11 -7.61 -9.71 4.39
CA PHE A 11 -8.58 -9.00 5.24
C PHE A 11 -9.75 -9.86 5.70
N ALA A 12 -10.27 -10.76 4.85
CA ALA A 12 -11.36 -11.65 5.22
C ALA A 12 -10.91 -12.87 6.05
N GLY A 13 -9.68 -13.34 5.85
CA GLY A 13 -9.15 -14.58 6.42
C GLY A 13 -8.34 -14.39 7.70
N GLY A 14 -8.66 -13.38 8.52
CA GLY A 14 -7.99 -13.15 9.81
C GLY A 14 -6.54 -12.67 9.68
N GLN A 15 -6.20 -11.93 8.62
CA GLN A 15 -4.89 -11.27 8.44
C GLN A 15 -3.71 -12.25 8.38
N SER A 16 -3.92 -13.41 7.74
CA SER A 16 -2.89 -14.44 7.57
C SER A 16 -1.61 -13.89 6.91
N PRO A 17 -0.42 -14.03 7.53
CA PRO A 17 0.85 -13.61 6.93
C PRO A 17 1.14 -14.25 5.58
N ASN A 18 0.64 -15.47 5.35
CA ASN A 18 0.81 -16.16 4.08
C ASN A 18 0.04 -15.47 2.94
N SER A 19 -1.20 -15.02 3.20
CA SER A 19 -2.00 -14.25 2.24
C SER A 19 -1.32 -12.92 1.89
N ALA A 20 -0.81 -12.21 2.90
CA ALA A 20 -0.05 -10.98 2.69
C ALA A 20 1.18 -11.21 1.80
N ARG A 21 1.99 -12.22 2.12
CA ARG A 21 3.18 -12.57 1.34
C ARG A 21 2.84 -12.90 -0.11
N ARG A 22 1.77 -13.66 -0.35
CA ARG A 22 1.32 -14.00 -1.71
C ARG A 22 0.80 -12.78 -2.46
N ALA A 23 0.10 -11.86 -1.80
CA ALA A 23 -0.33 -10.60 -2.41
C ALA A 23 0.87 -9.76 -2.87
N LEU A 24 1.85 -9.55 -1.98
CA LEU A 24 3.06 -8.78 -2.31
C LEU A 24 3.87 -9.42 -3.43
N ALA A 25 4.05 -10.74 -3.41
CA ALA A 25 4.72 -11.48 -4.48
C ALA A 25 3.99 -11.34 -5.82
N ALA A 26 2.66 -11.38 -5.81
CA ALA A 26 1.86 -11.21 -7.02
C ALA A 26 1.97 -9.80 -7.62
N TYR A 27 2.02 -8.75 -6.79
CA TYR A 27 2.25 -7.39 -7.28
C TYR A 27 3.64 -7.23 -7.88
N ALA A 28 4.70 -7.68 -7.18
CA ALA A 28 6.07 -7.60 -7.67
C ALA A 28 6.25 -8.38 -8.99
N GLN A 29 5.62 -9.56 -9.07
CA GLN A 29 5.64 -10.35 -10.29
C GLN A 29 4.90 -9.64 -11.43
N ALA A 30 3.77 -8.98 -11.17
CA ALA A 30 3.02 -8.23 -12.18
C ALA A 30 3.88 -7.10 -12.78
N GLU A 31 4.53 -6.30 -11.94
CA GLU A 31 5.45 -5.24 -12.40
C GLU A 31 6.65 -5.78 -13.18
N ARG A 32 7.12 -6.99 -12.85
CA ARG A 32 8.25 -7.62 -13.54
C ARG A 32 7.90 -8.15 -14.93
N VAL A 33 6.69 -8.70 -15.10
CA VAL A 33 6.28 -9.34 -16.36
C VAL A 33 5.57 -8.39 -17.31
N ASP A 34 4.91 -7.36 -16.77
CA ASP A 34 4.16 -6.38 -17.54
C ASP A 34 4.51 -4.96 -17.07
N PRO A 35 5.30 -4.21 -17.86
CA PRO A 35 5.61 -2.82 -17.57
C PRO A 35 4.38 -1.93 -17.43
N ALA A 36 3.26 -2.26 -18.08
CA ALA A 36 2.01 -1.51 -17.94
C ALA A 36 1.41 -1.66 -16.53
N ALA A 37 1.72 -2.76 -15.81
CA ALA A 37 1.30 -2.93 -14.43
C ALA A 37 1.94 -1.89 -13.50
N ALA A 38 3.18 -1.44 -13.78
CA ALA A 38 3.83 -0.36 -13.04
C ALA A 38 3.26 1.04 -13.34
N ALA A 39 2.40 1.15 -14.35
CA ALA A 39 1.61 2.34 -14.65
C ALA A 39 0.18 2.25 -14.09
N ASN A 40 -0.17 1.19 -13.37
CA ASN A 40 -1.50 1.00 -12.80
C ASN A 40 -1.61 1.63 -11.40
N PRO A 41 -2.38 2.73 -11.23
CA PRO A 41 -2.52 3.39 -9.93
C PRO A 41 -3.20 2.50 -8.87
N ASP A 42 -4.17 1.66 -9.25
CA ASP A 42 -4.85 0.74 -8.33
C ASP A 42 -3.90 -0.30 -7.74
N LEU A 43 -2.93 -0.77 -8.53
CA LEU A 43 -1.92 -1.72 -8.05
C LEU A 43 -1.13 -1.10 -6.90
N HIS A 44 -0.65 0.13 -7.08
CA HIS A 44 0.13 0.83 -6.08
C HIS A 44 -0.70 1.16 -4.83
N LEU A 45 -1.96 1.60 -5.00
CA LEU A 45 -2.84 1.86 -3.86
C LEU A 45 -3.11 0.60 -3.03
N ASN A 46 -3.45 -0.50 -3.69
CA ASN A 46 -3.79 -1.75 -3.00
C ASN A 46 -2.56 -2.37 -2.30
N ARG A 47 -1.39 -2.31 -2.95
CA ARG A 47 -0.12 -2.71 -2.34
C ARG A 47 0.21 -1.83 -1.13
N ALA A 48 0.09 -0.51 -1.25
CA ALA A 48 0.37 0.41 -0.18
C ALA A 48 -0.56 0.20 1.03
N THR A 49 -1.85 -0.05 0.78
CA THR A 49 -2.82 -0.34 1.83
C THR A 49 -2.40 -1.59 2.60
N LEU A 50 -2.04 -2.68 1.92
CA LEU A 50 -1.52 -3.88 2.59
C LEU A 50 -0.24 -3.58 3.38
N LEU A 51 0.71 -2.83 2.81
CA LEU A 51 1.96 -2.47 3.48
C LEU A 51 1.74 -1.62 4.74
N GLN A 52 0.76 -0.70 4.72
CA GLN A 52 0.37 0.09 5.88
C GLN A 52 -0.15 -0.80 7.01
N TYR A 53 -1.01 -1.79 6.71
CA TYR A 53 -1.50 -2.77 7.69
C TYR A 53 -0.38 -3.66 8.26
N LEU A 54 0.68 -3.88 7.49
CA LEU A 54 1.87 -4.61 7.94
C LEU A 54 2.91 -3.69 8.61
N GLU A 55 2.55 -2.44 8.91
CA GLU A 55 3.41 -1.42 9.53
C GLU A 55 4.69 -1.10 8.73
N ARG A 56 4.71 -1.42 7.44
CA ARG A 56 5.79 -1.06 6.50
C ARG A 56 5.56 0.33 5.95
N PHE A 57 5.54 1.32 6.83
CA PHE A 57 5.03 2.66 6.56
C PHE A 57 5.76 3.41 5.44
N GLN A 58 7.08 3.31 5.37
CA GLN A 58 7.87 3.95 4.31
C GLN A 58 7.44 3.47 2.91
N ALA A 59 7.35 2.15 2.73
CA ALA A 59 6.94 1.56 1.45
C ALA A 59 5.45 1.82 1.15
N ALA A 60 4.61 1.97 2.18
CA ALA A 60 3.22 2.38 2.01
C ALA A 60 3.13 3.82 1.47
N LEU A 61 3.90 4.76 2.04
CA LEU A 61 3.96 6.15 1.56
C LEU A 61 4.45 6.22 0.12
N GLU A 62 5.50 5.49 -0.24
CA GLU A 62 6.01 5.42 -1.61
C GLU A 62 4.93 4.91 -2.59
N GLY A 63 4.19 3.87 -2.22
CA GLY A 63 3.10 3.35 -3.04
C GLY A 63 1.92 4.33 -3.17
N LEU A 64 1.55 5.03 -2.10
CA LEU A 64 0.49 6.05 -2.14
C LEU A 64 0.89 7.24 -3.02
N SER A 65 2.13 7.71 -2.90
CA SER A 65 2.69 8.75 -3.78
C SER A 65 2.68 8.33 -5.24
N ARG A 66 3.12 7.10 -5.52
CA ARG A 66 3.11 6.58 -6.89
C ARG A 66 1.70 6.49 -7.49
N ALA A 67 0.73 6.04 -6.71
CA ALA A 67 -0.67 6.01 -7.14
C ALA A 67 -1.22 7.43 -7.41
N ALA A 68 -0.86 8.41 -6.57
CA ALA A 68 -1.27 9.81 -6.75
C ALA A 68 -0.63 10.47 -8.00
N GLU A 69 0.62 10.13 -8.32
CA GLU A 69 1.31 10.58 -9.54
C GLU A 69 0.66 10.02 -10.81
N LEU A 70 0.32 8.73 -10.80
CA LEU A 70 -0.26 8.03 -11.94
C LEU A 70 -1.72 8.44 -12.21
N ALA A 71 -2.46 8.86 -11.18
CA ALA A 71 -3.83 9.31 -11.31
C ALA A 71 -4.08 10.63 -10.54
N PRO A 72 -3.66 11.80 -11.08
CA PRO A 72 -3.76 13.07 -10.37
C PRO A 72 -5.19 13.51 -10.00
N GLY A 73 -6.20 13.07 -10.78
CA GLY A 73 -7.62 13.32 -10.53
C GLY A 73 -8.27 12.33 -9.55
N TRP A 74 -7.54 11.31 -9.09
CA TRP A 74 -7.99 10.41 -8.05
C TRP A 74 -7.45 10.87 -6.70
N ASP A 75 -8.32 11.47 -5.89
CA ASP A 75 -7.87 12.09 -4.64
C ASP A 75 -7.52 11.10 -3.53
N GLU A 76 -8.01 9.85 -3.61
CA GLU A 76 -7.90 8.86 -2.53
C GLU A 76 -6.44 8.57 -2.13
N PRO A 77 -5.50 8.30 -3.06
CA PRO A 77 -4.11 8.05 -2.69
C PRO A 77 -3.46 9.26 -2.01
N ARG A 78 -3.73 10.48 -2.48
CA ARG A 78 -3.20 11.72 -1.89
C ARG A 78 -3.73 11.93 -0.47
N LYS A 79 -5.03 11.71 -0.26
CA LYS A 79 -5.67 11.78 1.08
C LYS A 79 -5.06 10.75 2.04
N ARG A 80 -4.95 9.49 1.61
CA ARG A 80 -4.33 8.44 2.42
C ARG A 80 -2.87 8.73 2.74
N HIS A 81 -2.11 9.26 1.80
CA HIS A 81 -0.71 9.66 2.01
C HIS A 81 -0.60 10.73 3.11
N GLY A 82 -1.40 11.80 3.00
CA GLY A 82 -1.44 12.86 4.02
C GLY A 82 -1.83 12.34 5.40
N ASN A 83 -2.88 11.52 5.48
CA ASN A 83 -3.35 10.93 6.74
C ASN A 83 -2.27 10.05 7.39
N LEU A 84 -1.53 9.27 6.59
CA LEU A 84 -0.45 8.42 7.10
C LEU A 84 0.73 9.25 7.62
N LEU A 85 1.13 10.31 6.91
CA LEU A 85 2.18 11.22 7.39
C LEU A 85 1.80 11.91 8.69
N GLU A 86 0.55 12.37 8.80
CA GLU A 86 0.05 13.01 10.02
C GLU A 86 0.05 12.02 11.20
N PHE A 87 -0.41 10.80 10.98
CA PHE A 87 -0.40 9.74 11.98
C PHE A 87 1.02 9.46 12.50
N LEU A 88 1.97 9.25 11.60
CA LEU A 88 3.36 8.95 11.96
C LEU A 88 4.02 10.14 12.66
N SER A 89 3.78 11.36 12.20
CA SER A 89 4.31 12.58 12.81
C SER A 89 3.83 12.73 14.26
N ARG A 90 2.53 12.52 14.50
CA ARG A 90 1.94 12.54 15.85
C ARG A 90 2.50 11.43 16.73
N LEU A 91 2.62 10.21 16.19
CA LEU A 91 3.20 9.07 16.91
C LEU A 91 4.65 9.34 17.33
N CYS A 92 5.49 9.84 16.41
CA CYS A 92 6.87 10.20 16.69
C CYS A 92 6.96 11.30 17.74
N ALA A 93 6.13 12.33 17.68
CA ALA A 93 6.09 13.39 18.69
C ALA A 93 5.73 12.85 20.09
N LEU A 94 4.78 11.91 20.18
CA LEU A 94 4.42 11.26 21.44
C LEU A 94 5.55 10.40 22.00
N LEU A 95 6.32 9.72 21.14
CA LEU A 95 7.46 8.90 21.54
C LEU A 95 8.67 9.75 21.97
N ALA A 96 8.88 10.90 21.33
CA ALA A 96 9.96 11.82 21.67
C ALA A 96 9.73 12.57 22.99
N ASN A 97 8.48 12.70 23.42
CA ASN A 97 8.09 13.33 24.68
C ASN A 97 7.99 12.33 25.85
N ARG A 98 8.57 11.12 25.70
CA ARG A 98 8.73 10.13 26.78
C ARG A 98 10.17 10.08 27.27
#